data_AF-A0AAF0L5A9-F1
#
_entry.id   AF-A0AAF0L5A9-F1
#
_cell.length_a   1.000
_cell.length_b   1.000
_cell.length_c   1.000
_cell.angle_alpha   90.00
_cell.angle_beta   90.00
_cell.angle_gamma   90.00
#
_symmetry.space_group_name_H-M   'P 1'
#
loop_
_entity.id
_entity.type
_entity.pdbx_description
1 polymer ?
#
loop_
_entity_poly.entity_id
_entity_poly.type
_entity_poly.pdbx_seq_one_letter_code
_entity_poly.pdbx_strand_id
1 'polypeptide(L)'
;MSHYLYLVRHGEHQDAEHGLRDGKLSERGKRQAMLIADRLGGVPFDGVWHSPLDAPSETASFLQQRLPAIQPEPSTLLFDCIPSGPTPDMPHAYKGWYGGVTEEEIAAGQAQMGDAVAEWFTPAMEDRHDLLITHNAVIGWFVREVFQAPEWRWMGTNVAHGSLTIVRIRSAKPAELVTLNDLAHLPVELRTGLPVPQPL
;
A
#
# COMPACT_ATOMS: atom_id res chain seq x y z
N MET A 1 -5.51 6.68 22.53
CA MET A 1 -4.69 7.38 21.54
C MET A 1 -4.28 6.38 20.49
N SER A 2 -4.34 6.75 19.23
CA SER A 2 -4.26 5.83 18.11
C SER A 2 -3.53 6.47 16.95
N HIS A 3 -2.57 5.74 16.41
CA HIS A 3 -1.95 6.08 15.15
C HIS A 3 -2.66 5.26 14.07
N TYR A 4 -3.35 5.93 13.16
CA TYR A 4 -4.03 5.33 12.03
C TYR A 4 -3.16 5.46 10.78
N LEU A 5 -2.90 4.33 10.13
CA LEU A 5 -2.29 4.30 8.80
C LEU A 5 -3.39 4.02 7.78
N TYR A 6 -3.55 4.94 6.84
CA TYR A 6 -4.41 4.81 5.66
C TYR A 6 -3.52 4.44 4.50
N LEU A 7 -3.51 3.16 4.14
CA LEU A 7 -2.70 2.63 3.06
C LEU A 7 -3.52 2.60 1.78
N VAL A 8 -3.07 3.32 0.77
CA VAL A 8 -3.71 3.37 -0.55
C VAL A 8 -2.77 2.76 -1.57
N ARG A 9 -3.23 1.75 -2.31
CA ARG A 9 -2.49 1.31 -3.51
C ARG A 9 -2.68 2.37 -4.59
N HIS A 10 -1.62 2.72 -5.30
CA HIS A 10 -1.71 3.64 -6.44
C HIS A 10 -2.82 3.25 -7.44
N GLY A 11 -3.31 4.23 -8.18
CA GLY A 11 -4.22 4.01 -9.30
C GLY A 11 -3.55 3.21 -10.42
N GLU A 12 -4.34 2.54 -11.25
CA GLU A 12 -3.85 1.78 -12.39
C GLU A 12 -2.99 2.66 -13.33
N HIS A 13 -1.77 2.21 -13.63
CA HIS A 13 -0.92 2.85 -14.62
C HIS A 13 -1.16 2.29 -16.03
N GLN A 14 -0.70 3.06 -17.02
CA GLN A 14 -0.73 2.64 -18.42
C GLN A 14 0.07 1.36 -18.61
N ASP A 15 -0.44 0.46 -19.45
CA ASP A 15 0.20 -0.81 -19.80
C ASP A 15 0.53 -1.72 -18.58
N ALA A 16 -0.15 -1.53 -17.46
CA ALA A 16 -0.01 -2.40 -16.27
C ALA A 16 -0.27 -3.88 -16.60
N GLU A 17 -1.17 -4.16 -17.55
CA GLU A 17 -1.47 -5.50 -18.05
C GLU A 17 -0.33 -6.13 -18.88
N HIS A 18 0.63 -5.32 -19.34
CA HIS A 18 1.81 -5.75 -20.09
C HIS A 18 3.06 -5.95 -19.20
N GLY A 19 2.91 -5.84 -17.88
CA GLY A 19 3.96 -6.16 -16.91
C GLY A 19 4.96 -5.02 -16.64
N LEU A 20 4.65 -3.78 -17.05
CA LEU A 20 5.42 -2.62 -16.61
C LEU A 20 5.28 -2.42 -15.11
N ARG A 21 6.41 -2.21 -14.42
CA ARG A 21 6.47 -2.04 -12.96
C ARG A 21 6.02 -0.65 -12.49
N ASP A 22 6.08 0.36 -13.35
CA ASP A 22 5.66 1.73 -13.06
C ASP A 22 5.32 2.48 -14.35
N GLY A 23 4.59 3.59 -14.22
CA GLY A 23 4.25 4.49 -15.31
C GLY A 23 3.16 5.48 -14.94
N LYS A 24 2.83 6.34 -15.89
CA LYS A 24 1.76 7.33 -15.77
C LYS A 24 0.40 6.68 -15.54
N LEU A 25 -0.50 7.33 -14.83
CA LEU A 25 -1.84 6.80 -14.60
C LEU A 25 -2.60 6.63 -15.93
N SER A 26 -3.35 5.53 -16.02
CA SER A 26 -4.37 5.34 -17.07
C SER A 26 -5.58 6.23 -16.77
N GLU A 27 -6.51 6.37 -17.71
CA GLU A 27 -7.78 7.08 -17.45
C GLU A 27 -8.61 6.40 -16.34
N ARG A 28 -8.52 5.06 -16.19
CA ARG A 28 -9.11 4.35 -15.06
C ARG A 28 -8.37 4.69 -13.77
N GLY A 29 -7.05 4.71 -13.79
CA GLY A 29 -6.19 5.10 -12.66
C GLY A 29 -6.50 6.49 -12.12
N LYS A 30 -6.65 7.47 -13.01
CA LYS A 30 -7.05 8.84 -12.65
C LYS A 30 -8.42 8.87 -11.97
N ARG A 31 -9.40 8.12 -12.49
CA ARG A 31 -10.73 7.99 -11.88
C ARG A 31 -10.68 7.31 -10.50
N GLN A 32 -9.88 6.25 -10.35
CA GLN A 32 -9.65 5.60 -9.05
C GLN A 32 -9.06 6.59 -8.04
N ALA A 33 -8.04 7.36 -8.43
CA ALA A 33 -7.39 8.36 -7.59
C ALA A 33 -8.36 9.45 -7.11
N MET A 34 -9.23 9.96 -7.99
CA MET A 34 -10.26 10.93 -7.60
C MET A 34 -11.29 10.34 -6.62
N LEU A 35 -11.72 9.10 -6.84
CA LEU A 35 -12.72 8.45 -5.97
C LEU A 35 -12.17 8.11 -4.59
N ILE A 36 -10.91 7.67 -4.48
CA ILE A 36 -10.28 7.47 -3.17
C ILE A 36 -10.08 8.81 -2.45
N ALA A 37 -9.79 9.90 -3.17
CA ALA A 37 -9.71 11.22 -2.57
C ALA A 37 -11.06 11.65 -1.96
N ASP A 38 -12.16 11.45 -2.70
CA ASP A 38 -13.51 11.72 -2.22
C ASP A 38 -13.84 10.86 -0.98
N ARG A 39 -13.43 9.59 -0.98
CA ARG A 39 -13.61 8.66 0.14
C ARG A 39 -12.85 9.08 1.41
N LEU A 40 -11.66 9.66 1.24
CA LEU A 40 -10.82 10.14 2.35
C LEU A 40 -11.16 11.57 2.78
N GLY A 41 -12.18 12.19 2.16
CA GLY A 41 -12.68 13.51 2.53
C GLY A 41 -13.06 13.57 4.02
N GLY A 42 -12.51 14.57 4.72
CA GLY A 42 -12.78 14.82 6.14
C GLY A 42 -11.89 14.06 7.13
N VAL A 43 -10.96 13.23 6.66
CA VAL A 43 -9.92 12.65 7.54
C VAL A 43 -8.89 13.73 7.89
N PRO A 44 -8.58 13.97 9.17
CA PRO A 44 -7.62 14.99 9.58
C PRO A 44 -6.19 14.46 9.47
N PHE A 45 -5.67 14.32 8.25
CA PHE A 45 -4.32 13.80 8.05
C PHE A 45 -3.24 14.70 8.66
N ASP A 46 -2.36 14.11 9.46
CA ASP A 46 -1.16 14.75 10.01
C ASP A 46 0.02 14.63 9.05
N GLY A 47 0.10 13.52 8.32
CA GLY A 47 1.12 13.25 7.31
C GLY A 47 0.55 12.58 6.07
N VAL A 48 1.04 12.96 4.88
CA VAL A 48 0.72 12.30 3.63
C VAL A 48 2.01 11.98 2.89
N TRP A 49 2.25 10.70 2.66
CA TRP A 49 3.47 10.18 2.04
C TRP A 49 3.13 9.36 0.82
N HIS A 50 3.98 9.42 -0.20
CA HIS A 50 3.84 8.58 -1.37
C HIS A 50 5.17 7.98 -1.82
N SER A 51 5.08 6.83 -2.48
CA SER A 51 6.22 6.28 -3.23
C SER A 51 6.73 7.29 -4.26
N PRO A 52 8.04 7.43 -4.48
CA PRO A 52 8.58 8.37 -5.48
C PRO A 52 8.35 7.94 -6.94
N LEU A 53 7.77 6.76 -7.17
CA LEU A 53 7.39 6.24 -8.49
C LEU A 53 6.26 7.07 -9.12
N ASP A 54 6.12 6.98 -10.45
CA ASP A 54 5.19 7.78 -11.24
C ASP A 54 3.73 7.57 -10.82
N ALA A 55 3.26 6.32 -10.78
CA ALA A 55 1.85 6.04 -10.52
C ALA A 55 1.39 6.50 -9.11
N PRO A 56 2.15 6.22 -8.03
CA PRO A 56 1.84 6.73 -6.69
C PRO A 56 1.93 8.26 -6.59
N SER A 57 2.93 8.88 -7.21
CA SER A 57 3.10 10.33 -7.23
C SER A 57 1.95 11.05 -7.95
N GLU A 58 1.51 10.53 -9.10
CA GLU A 58 0.32 11.05 -9.78
C GLU A 58 -0.95 10.80 -8.98
N THR A 59 -1.09 9.63 -8.35
CA THR A 59 -2.22 9.35 -7.45
C THR A 59 -2.28 10.42 -6.35
N ALA A 60 -1.16 10.70 -5.68
CA ALA A 60 -1.06 11.74 -4.66
C ALA A 60 -1.44 13.14 -5.19
N SER A 61 -1.04 13.46 -6.42
CA SER A 61 -1.38 14.72 -7.08
C SER A 61 -2.89 14.87 -7.31
N PHE A 62 -3.58 13.79 -7.73
CA PHE A 62 -5.04 13.80 -7.85
C PHE A 62 -5.75 13.88 -6.49
N LEU A 63 -5.21 13.25 -5.45
CA LEU A 63 -5.74 13.42 -4.09
C LEU A 63 -5.64 14.87 -3.62
N GLN A 64 -4.49 15.53 -3.85
CA GLN A 64 -4.28 16.92 -3.44
C GLN A 64 -5.25 17.89 -4.14
N GLN A 65 -5.62 17.64 -5.40
CA GLN A 65 -6.62 18.44 -6.11
C GLN A 65 -8.00 18.42 -5.45
N ARG A 66 -8.37 17.30 -4.80
CA ARG A 66 -9.67 17.11 -4.12
C ARG A 66 -9.59 17.44 -2.63
N LEU A 67 -8.42 17.27 -2.03
CA LEU A 67 -8.13 17.49 -0.61
C LEU A 67 -7.05 18.57 -0.46
N PRO A 68 -7.35 19.86 -0.72
CA PRO A 68 -6.32 20.90 -0.82
C PRO A 68 -5.54 21.17 0.47
N ALA A 69 -5.99 20.63 1.61
CA ALA A 69 -5.29 20.73 2.89
C ALA A 69 -4.11 19.77 3.03
N ILE A 70 -4.02 18.71 2.20
CA ILE A 70 -2.92 17.74 2.30
C ILE A 70 -1.67 18.26 1.58
N GLN A 71 -0.51 17.87 2.09
CA GLN A 71 0.79 18.13 1.48
C GLN A 71 1.49 16.78 1.29
N PRO A 72 1.31 16.12 0.12
CA PRO A 72 1.94 14.84 -0.12
C PRO A 72 3.46 15.01 -0.30
N GLU A 73 4.23 14.19 0.41
CA GLU A 73 5.68 14.17 0.34
C GLU A 73 6.20 12.81 -0.16
N PRO A 74 7.24 12.79 -1.02
CA PRO A 74 7.83 11.55 -1.46
C PRO A 74 8.64 10.90 -0.33
N SER A 75 8.48 9.58 -0.16
CA SER A 75 9.29 8.80 0.77
C SER A 75 9.83 7.53 0.12
N THR A 76 11.16 7.36 0.14
CA THR A 76 11.83 6.19 -0.43
C THR A 76 11.47 4.89 0.29
N LEU A 77 10.96 4.97 1.53
CA LEU A 77 10.46 3.80 2.27
C LEU A 77 9.18 3.19 1.64
N LEU A 78 8.55 3.89 0.70
CA LEU A 78 7.33 3.47 0.01
C LEU A 78 7.58 2.99 -1.43
N PHE A 79 8.84 2.81 -1.88
CA PHE A 79 9.14 2.16 -3.16
C PHE A 79 8.51 0.76 -3.24
N ASP A 80 8.11 0.34 -4.44
CA ASP A 80 7.77 -1.07 -4.64
C ASP A 80 9.03 -1.90 -4.44
N CYS A 81 8.91 -2.99 -3.69
CA CYS A 81 10.06 -3.80 -3.30
C CYS A 81 9.67 -5.26 -3.08
N ILE A 82 10.66 -6.09 -2.79
CA ILE A 82 10.50 -7.48 -2.36
C ILE A 82 10.67 -7.49 -0.83
N PRO A 83 9.60 -7.51 -0.02
CA PRO A 83 9.71 -7.31 1.42
C PRO A 83 10.55 -8.36 2.16
N SER A 84 10.58 -9.59 1.67
CA SER A 84 11.37 -10.67 2.24
C SER A 84 11.75 -11.72 1.19
N GLY A 85 12.80 -12.48 1.47
CA GLY A 85 13.16 -13.68 0.70
C GLY A 85 12.43 -14.95 1.16
N PRO A 86 12.75 -16.09 0.53
CA PRO A 86 12.31 -17.42 0.98
C PRO A 86 12.70 -17.75 2.42
N THR A 87 11.74 -18.20 3.23
CA THR A 87 12.00 -18.74 4.59
C THR A 87 11.73 -20.26 4.64
N PRO A 88 12.29 -21.00 5.63
CA PRO A 88 12.11 -22.45 5.73
C PRO A 88 10.65 -22.92 5.84
N ASP A 89 9.78 -22.10 6.44
CA ASP A 89 8.36 -22.37 6.66
C ASP A 89 7.46 -21.90 5.50
N MET A 90 8.02 -21.26 4.47
CA MET A 90 7.29 -20.80 3.31
C MET A 90 6.77 -22.00 2.47
N PRO A 91 5.49 -22.00 2.06
CA PRO A 91 4.94 -23.03 1.18
C PRO A 91 5.70 -23.15 -0.14
N HIS A 92 5.98 -24.38 -0.58
CA HIS A 92 6.74 -24.66 -1.79
C HIS A 92 6.14 -24.00 -3.05
N ALA A 93 4.82 -23.79 -3.08
CA ALA A 93 4.12 -23.15 -4.19
C ALA A 93 4.60 -21.72 -4.50
N TYR A 94 5.15 -21.00 -3.51
CA TYR A 94 5.67 -19.64 -3.70
C TYR A 94 7.10 -19.59 -4.23
N LYS A 95 7.85 -20.70 -4.23
CA LYS A 95 9.27 -20.69 -4.65
C LYS A 95 9.46 -20.19 -6.09
N GLY A 96 8.56 -20.57 -7.00
CA GLY A 96 8.66 -20.15 -8.41
C GLY A 96 8.48 -18.65 -8.62
N TRP A 97 7.82 -17.96 -7.70
CA TRP A 97 7.60 -16.50 -7.78
C TRP A 97 8.90 -15.70 -7.68
N TYR A 98 9.89 -16.21 -6.91
CA TYR A 98 11.21 -15.59 -6.79
C TYR A 98 12.11 -15.82 -8.01
N GLY A 99 11.61 -16.44 -9.08
CA GLY A 99 12.36 -16.60 -10.31
C GLY A 99 12.78 -15.24 -10.89
N GLY A 100 14.08 -14.97 -10.92
CA GLY A 100 14.64 -13.71 -11.41
C GLY A 100 14.73 -12.59 -10.37
N VAL A 101 14.37 -12.84 -9.11
CA VAL A 101 14.61 -11.94 -7.98
C VAL A 101 16.03 -12.17 -7.45
N THR A 102 16.82 -11.11 -7.30
CA THR A 102 18.19 -11.22 -6.79
C THR A 102 18.26 -11.14 -5.26
N GLU A 103 19.37 -11.60 -4.68
CA GLU A 103 19.62 -11.49 -3.24
C GLU A 103 19.73 -10.02 -2.80
N GLU A 104 20.26 -9.15 -3.67
CA GLU A 104 20.36 -7.71 -3.41
C GLU A 104 18.98 -7.04 -3.40
N GLU A 105 18.07 -7.41 -4.31
CA GLU A 105 16.69 -6.92 -4.32
C GLU A 105 15.96 -7.31 -3.02
N ILE A 106 16.18 -8.54 -2.54
CA ILE A 106 15.62 -9.03 -1.27
C ILE A 106 16.21 -8.25 -0.08
N ALA A 107 17.54 -8.12 -0.01
CA ALA A 107 18.20 -7.42 1.08
C ALA A 107 17.78 -5.94 1.15
N ALA A 108 17.67 -5.28 0.00
CA ALA A 108 17.20 -3.91 -0.09
C ALA A 108 15.75 -3.76 0.37
N GLY A 109 14.85 -4.66 -0.07
CA GLY A 109 13.45 -4.64 0.34
C GLY A 109 13.25 -4.96 1.82
N GLN A 110 14.02 -5.89 2.39
CA GLN A 110 14.02 -6.18 3.83
C GLN A 110 14.46 -4.96 4.65
N ALA A 111 15.54 -4.29 4.24
CA ALA A 111 16.01 -3.08 4.91
C ALA A 111 14.96 -1.96 4.83
N GLN A 112 14.43 -1.70 3.63
CA GLN A 112 13.38 -0.69 3.40
C GLN A 112 12.17 -0.94 4.30
N MET A 113 11.69 -2.19 4.36
CA MET A 113 10.49 -2.50 5.13
C MET A 113 10.74 -2.50 6.64
N GLY A 114 11.95 -2.84 7.10
CA GLY A 114 12.37 -2.65 8.49
C GLY A 114 12.29 -1.18 8.91
N ASP A 115 12.85 -0.29 8.09
CA ASP A 115 12.82 1.16 8.33
C ASP A 115 11.41 1.74 8.24
N ALA A 116 10.60 1.29 7.27
CA ALA A 116 9.20 1.70 7.12
C ALA A 116 8.34 1.32 8.35
N VAL A 117 8.56 0.11 8.90
CA VAL A 117 7.86 -0.34 10.12
C VAL A 117 8.31 0.48 11.33
N ALA A 118 9.61 0.76 11.46
CA ALA A 118 10.11 1.60 12.55
C ALA A 118 9.51 3.02 12.50
N GLU A 119 9.37 3.60 11.30
CA GLU A 119 8.79 4.93 11.11
C GLU A 119 7.29 4.96 11.43
N TRP A 120 6.50 4.12 10.75
CA TRP A 120 5.04 4.28 10.77
C TRP A 120 4.31 3.34 11.73
N PHE A 121 4.93 2.24 12.17
CA PHE A 121 4.30 1.28 13.10
C PHE A 121 4.54 1.61 14.58
N THR A 122 4.98 2.84 14.87
CA THR A 122 5.21 3.33 16.22
C THR A 122 3.93 3.97 16.80
N PRO A 123 3.55 3.66 18.06
CA PRO A 123 2.43 4.33 18.71
C PRO A 123 2.64 5.84 18.86
N ALA A 124 1.59 6.63 18.62
CA ALA A 124 1.62 8.07 18.83
C ALA A 124 1.18 8.47 20.25
N MET A 125 1.70 9.62 20.72
CA MET A 125 1.31 10.24 22.00
C MET A 125 -0.05 10.93 21.94
N GLU A 126 -0.54 11.28 20.76
CA GLU A 126 -1.88 11.79 20.50
C GLU A 126 -2.51 10.98 19.37
N ASP A 127 -3.77 11.25 18.99
CA ASP A 127 -4.33 10.63 17.79
C ASP A 127 -3.58 11.18 16.56
N ARG A 128 -3.09 10.28 15.70
CA ARG A 128 -2.31 10.59 14.49
C ARG A 128 -2.92 9.86 13.30
N HIS A 129 -3.01 10.51 12.16
CA HIS A 129 -3.57 9.99 10.91
C HIS A 129 -2.57 10.20 9.77
N ASP A 130 -1.91 9.13 9.34
CA ASP A 130 -0.99 9.17 8.21
C ASP A 130 -1.58 8.44 6.99
N LEU A 131 -1.51 9.08 5.83
CA LEU A 131 -1.84 8.48 4.53
C LEU A 131 -0.56 8.05 3.83
N LEU A 132 -0.46 6.76 3.46
CA LEU A 132 0.65 6.22 2.68
C LEU A 132 0.14 5.71 1.32
N ILE A 133 0.61 6.30 0.23
CA ILE A 133 0.24 5.92 -1.15
C ILE A 133 1.39 5.09 -1.75
N THR A 134 1.16 3.80 -1.96
CA THR A 134 2.22 2.83 -2.26
C THR A 134 1.68 1.64 -3.08
N HIS A 135 2.28 0.47 -2.92
CA HIS A 135 2.17 -0.69 -3.80
C HIS A 135 1.61 -1.92 -3.07
N ASN A 136 1.23 -2.93 -3.84
CA ASN A 136 0.63 -4.15 -3.30
C ASN A 136 1.55 -4.88 -2.28
N ALA A 137 2.84 -5.03 -2.59
CA ALA A 137 3.77 -5.76 -1.74
C ALA A 137 4.02 -5.04 -0.41
N VAL A 138 4.21 -3.71 -0.46
CA VAL A 138 4.39 -2.85 0.72
C VAL A 138 3.16 -2.90 1.64
N ILE A 139 1.94 -2.80 1.08
CA ILE A 139 0.69 -2.93 1.86
C ILE A 139 0.59 -4.35 2.45
N GLY A 140 0.92 -5.37 1.67
CA GLY A 140 0.95 -6.76 2.13
C GLY A 140 1.88 -6.96 3.31
N TRP A 141 3.02 -6.29 3.33
CA TRP A 141 3.96 -6.31 4.46
C TRP A 141 3.37 -5.63 5.71
N PHE A 142 2.83 -4.42 5.60
CA PHE A 142 2.17 -3.78 6.75
C PHE A 142 1.02 -4.62 7.32
N VAL A 143 0.23 -5.28 6.47
CA VAL A 143 -0.83 -6.20 6.91
C VAL A 143 -0.24 -7.44 7.62
N ARG A 144 0.88 -7.98 7.12
CA ARG A 144 1.63 -9.05 7.78
C ARG A 144 2.09 -8.62 9.18
N GLU A 145 2.62 -7.41 9.31
CA GLU A 145 3.05 -6.84 10.60
C GLU A 145 1.91 -6.75 11.61
N VAL A 146 0.71 -6.35 11.19
CA VAL A 146 -0.45 -6.29 12.11
C VAL A 146 -0.70 -7.60 12.83
N PHE A 147 -0.57 -8.73 12.13
CA PHE A 147 -0.79 -10.05 12.70
C PHE A 147 0.47 -10.72 13.24
N GLN A 148 1.64 -10.07 13.12
CA GLN A 148 2.94 -10.66 13.43
C GLN A 148 3.10 -12.03 12.75
N ALA A 149 2.60 -12.12 11.51
CA ALA A 149 2.61 -13.35 10.74
C ALA A 149 4.03 -13.65 10.22
N PRO A 150 4.33 -14.88 9.75
CA PRO A 150 5.64 -15.20 9.16
C PRO A 150 6.03 -14.25 8.02
N GLU A 151 7.33 -14.04 7.80
CA GLU A 151 7.86 -13.11 6.77
C GLU A 151 7.23 -13.34 5.39
N TRP A 152 7.23 -14.57 4.88
CA TRP A 152 6.67 -14.90 3.58
C TRP A 152 5.18 -14.55 3.39
N ARG A 153 4.43 -14.29 4.48
CA ARG A 153 2.97 -14.23 4.43
C ARG A 153 2.41 -13.00 3.70
N TRP A 154 3.23 -11.97 3.46
CA TRP A 154 2.85 -10.82 2.62
C TRP A 154 2.43 -11.26 1.20
N MET A 155 3.00 -12.34 0.67
CA MET A 155 2.75 -12.82 -0.71
C MET A 155 1.30 -13.24 -0.98
N GLY A 156 0.53 -13.54 0.07
CA GLY A 156 -0.88 -13.91 -0.09
C GLY A 156 -1.86 -12.76 0.10
N THR A 157 -1.38 -11.53 0.32
CA THR A 157 -2.21 -10.33 0.43
C THR A 157 -2.25 -9.60 -0.90
N ASN A 158 -3.44 -9.47 -1.48
CA ASN A 158 -3.65 -8.78 -2.75
C ASN A 158 -4.69 -7.69 -2.56
N VAL A 159 -4.32 -6.46 -2.93
CA VAL A 159 -5.17 -5.28 -2.83
C VAL A 159 -5.29 -4.60 -4.19
N ALA A 160 -6.47 -4.13 -4.57
CA ALA A 160 -6.75 -3.56 -5.89
C ALA A 160 -6.12 -2.17 -6.06
N HIS A 161 -5.99 -1.69 -7.30
CA HIS A 161 -5.62 -0.29 -7.55
C HIS A 161 -6.63 0.67 -6.92
N GLY A 162 -6.14 1.74 -6.27
CA GLY A 162 -6.98 2.72 -5.58
C GLY A 162 -7.74 2.17 -4.36
N SER A 163 -7.42 0.96 -3.90
CA SER A 163 -8.03 0.36 -2.71
C SER A 163 -7.54 1.03 -1.42
N LEU A 164 -8.38 0.95 -0.39
CA LEU A 164 -8.04 1.45 0.95
C LEU A 164 -7.83 0.30 1.93
N THR A 165 -6.74 0.35 2.67
CA THR A 165 -6.48 -0.51 3.83
C THR A 165 -6.22 0.41 5.03
N ILE A 166 -6.82 0.11 6.18
CA ILE A 166 -6.64 0.92 7.40
C ILE A 166 -6.09 0.04 8.50
N VAL A 167 -4.98 0.49 9.08
CA VAL A 167 -4.36 -0.10 10.26
C VAL A 167 -4.46 0.88 11.42
N ARG A 168 -4.70 0.36 12.62
CA ARG A 168 -4.69 1.13 13.86
C ARG A 168 -3.64 0.60 14.81
N ILE A 169 -2.65 1.42 15.13
CA ILE A 169 -1.58 1.14 16.07
C ILE A 169 -1.91 1.78 17.42
N ARG A 170 -1.66 1.05 18.51
CA ARG A 170 -1.95 1.47 19.89
C ARG A 170 -0.80 1.09 20.81
N SER A 171 -0.60 1.86 21.86
CA SER A 171 0.53 1.69 22.78
C SER A 171 0.43 0.45 23.67
N ALA A 172 -0.79 0.03 24.03
CA ALA A 172 -1.03 -1.02 25.04
C ALA A 172 -1.61 -2.32 24.47
N LYS A 173 -1.85 -2.39 23.16
CA LYS A 173 -2.47 -3.54 22.50
C LYS A 173 -1.81 -3.74 21.14
N PRO A 174 -1.76 -4.98 20.62
CA PRO A 174 -1.38 -5.23 19.24
C PRO A 174 -2.16 -4.33 18.27
N ALA A 175 -1.53 -4.03 17.14
CA ALA A 175 -2.15 -3.30 16.06
C ALA A 175 -3.40 -4.03 15.55
N GLU A 176 -4.34 -3.27 15.01
CA GLU A 176 -5.61 -3.78 14.50
C GLU A 176 -5.70 -3.51 13.00
N LEU A 177 -6.09 -4.52 12.23
CA LEU A 177 -6.49 -4.35 10.84
C LEU A 177 -7.96 -3.93 10.84
N VAL A 178 -8.21 -2.65 10.59
CA VAL A 178 -9.55 -2.07 10.62
C VAL A 178 -10.32 -2.41 9.34
N THR A 179 -9.64 -2.31 8.20
CA THR A 179 -10.16 -2.77 6.90
C THR A 179 -9.01 -3.16 5.99
N LEU A 180 -9.26 -4.07 5.05
CA LEU A 180 -8.31 -4.55 4.06
C LEU A 180 -8.98 -4.51 2.69
N ASN A 181 -8.31 -3.87 1.72
CA ASN A 181 -8.75 -3.84 0.33
C ASN A 181 -10.20 -3.33 0.19
N ASP A 182 -10.57 -2.26 0.89
CA ASP A 182 -11.88 -1.63 0.74
C ASP A 182 -11.98 -0.95 -0.62
N LEU A 183 -13.02 -1.34 -1.38
CA LEU A 183 -13.34 -0.89 -2.75
C LEU A 183 -14.73 -0.25 -2.82
N ALA A 184 -15.36 0.08 -1.68
CA ALA A 184 -16.73 0.58 -1.65
C ALA A 184 -16.90 1.91 -2.43
N HIS A 185 -15.84 2.71 -2.54
CA HIS A 185 -15.81 3.94 -3.35
C HIS A 185 -15.61 3.69 -4.84
N LEU A 186 -15.27 2.47 -5.25
CA LEU A 186 -15.03 2.11 -6.65
C LEU A 186 -16.23 1.38 -7.26
N PRO A 187 -16.80 1.91 -8.35
CA PRO A 187 -17.62 1.14 -9.29
C PRO A 187 -16.91 -0.13 -9.73
N VAL A 188 -17.68 -1.17 -10.04
CA VAL A 188 -17.14 -2.52 -10.31
C VAL A 188 -16.16 -2.50 -11.49
N GLU A 189 -16.42 -1.72 -12.52
CA GLU A 189 -15.56 -1.57 -13.69
C GLU A 189 -14.19 -0.92 -13.41
N LEU A 190 -14.03 -0.30 -12.23
CA LEU A 190 -12.76 0.28 -11.79
C LEU A 190 -11.98 -0.62 -10.82
N ARG A 191 -12.50 -1.79 -10.44
CA ARG A 191 -11.85 -2.71 -9.50
C ARG A 191 -10.83 -3.59 -10.24
N THR A 192 -9.60 -3.09 -10.36
CA THR A 192 -8.51 -3.69 -11.16
C THR A 192 -7.30 -4.05 -10.29
N GLY A 193 -6.34 -4.81 -10.84
CA GLY A 193 -5.08 -5.12 -10.15
C GLY A 193 -5.14 -6.28 -9.16
N LEU A 194 -6.22 -7.07 -9.18
CA LEU A 194 -6.35 -8.31 -8.41
C LEU A 194 -6.04 -9.54 -9.26
N PRO A 195 -5.50 -10.62 -8.68
CA PRO A 195 -5.16 -11.84 -9.41
C PRO A 195 -6.39 -12.66 -9.84
N VAL A 196 -7.56 -12.39 -9.25
CA VAL A 196 -8.82 -13.08 -9.53
C VAL A 196 -9.90 -12.04 -9.84
N PRO A 197 -10.67 -12.19 -10.94
CA PRO A 197 -11.81 -11.33 -11.23
C PRO A 197 -12.80 -11.30 -10.06
N GLN A 198 -13.29 -10.11 -9.72
CA GLN A 198 -14.29 -9.96 -8.67
C GLN A 198 -15.70 -10.23 -9.22
N PRO A 199 -16.63 -10.75 -8.40
CA PRO A 199 -18.03 -10.84 -8.77
C PRO A 199 -18.59 -9.46 -9.14
N LEU A 200 -19.43 -9.42 -10.18
CA LEU A 200 -20.20 -8.25 -10.61
C LEU A 200 -21.49 -8.12 -9.80
#